data_AF-A0A821NT15-F1
#
_entry.id   AF-A0A821NT15-F1
#
_cell.length_a   1.000
_cell.length_b   1.000
_cell.length_c   1.000
_cell.angle_alpha   90.00
_cell.angle_beta   90.00
_cell.angle_gamma   90.00
#
_symmetry.space_group_name_H-M   'P 1'
#
loop_
_entity.id
_entity.type
_entity.pdbx_description
1 polymer ?
#
loop_
_entity_poly.entity_id
_entity_poly.type
_entity_poly.pdbx_seq_one_letter_code
_entity_poly.pdbx_strand_id
1 'polypeptide(L)'
;GGGVLTSGCVQEEIRFSICPEMLVSLLVCEVLESNECIYLIGCERYSTYKGYSKTFQYDGDYIDSKSQDNWGRKWSHLVAIDATFFRDRSKQYDMKSIKHELIKAYAGFHTRGQTSDYAFPIATGNWGCGAFNGDRQLKAIIQLIAASEAVRPLIYATYGDKNLIESFYEVYDYLIDQRAKVRDLYRYLDQYCNRRSRCSLFHFILQTPVSLLSS
;
A
#
# COMPACT_ATOMS: atom_id res chain seq x y z
N GLY A 1 5.17 -0.43 -14.32
CA GLY A 1 6.59 -0.77 -14.13
C GLY A 1 7.49 0.44 -14.24
N GLY A 2 7.10 1.57 -13.64
CA GLY A 2 7.87 2.82 -13.54
C GLY A 2 8.91 3.07 -14.62
N GLY A 3 10.16 3.23 -14.18
CA GLY A 3 11.34 3.42 -15.04
C GLY A 3 12.17 2.16 -15.25
N VAL A 4 11.58 0.95 -15.23
CA VAL A 4 12.36 -0.31 -15.22
C VAL A 4 13.24 -0.50 -16.46
N LEU A 5 12.81 0.01 -17.61
CA LEU A 5 13.59 -0.01 -18.86
C LEU A 5 14.51 1.20 -19.02
N THR A 6 14.58 2.07 -18.02
CA THR A 6 15.36 3.31 -18.06
C THR A 6 16.25 3.42 -16.81
N SER A 7 15.98 4.35 -15.91
CA SER A 7 16.81 4.65 -14.74
C SER A 7 16.12 4.37 -13.40
N GLY A 8 14.90 3.83 -13.42
CA GLY A 8 14.15 3.50 -12.20
C GLY A 8 14.80 2.32 -11.48
N CYS A 9 14.96 2.42 -10.16
CA CYS A 9 15.57 1.38 -9.34
C CYS A 9 15.05 1.43 -7.90
N VAL A 10 13.75 1.58 -7.74
CA VAL A 10 13.09 1.54 -6.43
C VAL A 10 12.19 0.31 -6.35
N GLN A 11 11.29 0.25 -5.37
CA GLN A 11 10.50 -0.95 -5.07
C GLN A 11 9.82 -1.58 -6.29
N GLU A 12 9.25 -0.79 -7.19
CA GLU A 12 8.58 -1.28 -8.39
C GLU A 12 9.59 -1.88 -9.38
N GLU A 13 10.61 -1.12 -9.79
CA GLU A 13 11.57 -1.58 -10.81
C GLU A 13 12.44 -2.73 -10.34
N ILE A 14 12.80 -2.76 -9.06
CA ILE A 14 13.49 -3.91 -8.45
C ILE A 14 12.61 -5.15 -8.57
N ARG A 15 11.31 -5.04 -8.30
CA ARG A 15 10.40 -6.20 -8.38
C ARG A 15 10.26 -6.68 -9.82
N PHE A 16 10.11 -5.78 -10.79
CA PHE A 16 10.08 -6.15 -12.21
C PHE A 16 11.42 -6.74 -12.69
N SER A 17 12.55 -6.34 -12.10
CA SER A 17 13.87 -6.86 -12.47
C SER A 17 14.08 -8.30 -11.99
N ILE A 18 13.65 -8.63 -10.76
CA ILE A 18 13.78 -10.00 -10.22
C ILE A 18 12.66 -10.94 -10.67
N CYS A 19 11.57 -10.41 -11.22
CA CYS A 19 10.43 -11.12 -11.79
C CYS A 19 10.13 -10.62 -13.22
N PRO A 20 11.02 -10.85 -14.20
CA PRO A 20 10.96 -10.22 -15.53
C PRO A 20 9.72 -10.55 -16.36
N GLU A 21 9.00 -11.64 -16.07
CA GLU A 21 7.70 -11.93 -16.73
C GLU A 21 6.69 -10.79 -16.54
N MET A 22 6.82 -10.01 -15.46
CA MET A 22 5.99 -8.82 -15.22
C MET A 22 6.17 -7.74 -16.30
N LEU A 23 7.31 -7.72 -17.02
CA LEU A 23 7.58 -6.74 -18.08
C LEU A 23 6.58 -6.84 -19.24
N VAL A 24 5.95 -8.01 -19.45
CA VAL A 24 4.89 -8.18 -20.47
C VAL A 24 3.73 -7.22 -20.22
N SER A 25 3.45 -6.85 -18.96
CA SER A 25 2.42 -5.86 -18.63
C SER A 25 2.65 -4.50 -19.29
N LEU A 26 3.91 -4.12 -19.56
CA LEU A 26 4.23 -2.87 -20.25
C LEU A 26 3.76 -2.85 -21.70
N LEU A 27 3.57 -4.02 -22.32
CA LEU A 27 3.11 -4.16 -23.69
C LEU A 27 1.58 -4.17 -23.79
N VAL A 28 0.89 -4.68 -22.77
CA VAL A 28 -0.55 -5.01 -22.85
C VAL A 28 -1.44 -4.17 -21.95
N CYS A 29 -0.89 -3.45 -20.98
CA CYS A 29 -1.67 -2.60 -20.07
C CYS A 29 -1.49 -1.12 -20.41
N GLU A 30 -2.59 -0.40 -20.55
CA GLU A 30 -2.61 1.05 -20.65
C GLU A 30 -2.27 1.71 -19.29
N VAL A 31 -2.02 3.02 -19.30
CA VAL A 31 -1.85 3.82 -18.08
C VAL A 31 -3.12 3.71 -17.22
N LEU A 32 -2.94 3.49 -15.92
CA LEU A 32 -4.05 3.28 -15.00
C LEU A 32 -4.83 4.57 -14.72
N GLU A 33 -6.15 4.49 -14.83
CA GLU A 33 -7.06 5.49 -14.29
C GLU A 33 -7.19 5.38 -12.76
N SER A 34 -7.78 6.39 -12.11
CA SER A 34 -7.88 6.49 -10.65
C SER A 34 -8.54 5.29 -9.95
N ASN A 35 -9.40 4.55 -10.65
CA ASN A 35 -10.17 3.42 -10.16
C ASN A 35 -9.66 2.06 -10.67
N GLU A 36 -8.48 2.03 -11.29
CA GLU A 36 -7.93 0.83 -11.91
C GLU A 36 -6.69 0.32 -11.17
N CYS A 37 -6.44 -0.98 -11.31
CA CYS A 37 -5.26 -1.67 -10.81
C CYS A 37 -4.90 -2.80 -11.79
N ILE A 38 -3.67 -3.33 -11.69
CA ILE A 38 -3.24 -4.49 -12.50
C ILE A 38 -2.91 -5.64 -11.57
N TYR A 39 -3.53 -6.80 -11.77
CA TYR A 39 -3.15 -8.04 -11.11
C TYR A 39 -2.13 -8.81 -11.97
N LEU A 40 -0.99 -9.13 -11.37
CA LEU A 40 0.07 -9.95 -11.94
C LEU A 40 0.15 -11.23 -11.12
N ILE A 41 -0.41 -12.31 -11.65
CA ILE A 41 -0.58 -13.58 -10.95
C ILE A 41 0.25 -14.65 -11.66
N GLY A 42 1.08 -15.36 -10.91
CA GLY A 42 1.86 -16.47 -11.43
C GLY A 42 3.30 -16.14 -11.80
N CYS A 43 3.71 -14.87 -11.72
CA CYS A 43 5.07 -14.47 -12.11
C CYS A 43 6.12 -15.07 -11.17
N GLU A 44 7.10 -15.74 -11.76
CA GLU A 44 8.24 -16.37 -11.09
C GLU A 44 9.30 -15.33 -10.72
N ARG A 45 9.97 -15.55 -9.60
CA ARG A 45 11.19 -14.81 -9.24
C ARG A 45 12.42 -15.59 -9.71
N TYR A 46 13.33 -14.91 -10.39
CA TYR A 46 14.54 -15.52 -10.96
C TYR A 46 15.83 -15.09 -10.26
N SER A 47 15.83 -13.97 -9.53
CA SER A 47 17.06 -13.40 -8.98
C SER A 47 16.96 -13.02 -7.50
N THR A 48 18.02 -13.31 -6.75
CA THR A 48 18.28 -12.67 -5.45
C THR A 48 18.88 -11.28 -5.68
N TYR A 49 18.76 -10.42 -4.68
CA TYR A 49 19.32 -9.08 -4.74
C TYR A 49 19.68 -8.57 -3.36
N LYS A 50 20.57 -7.58 -3.33
CA LYS A 50 20.89 -6.79 -2.15
C LYS A 50 20.88 -5.31 -2.49
N GLY A 51 20.84 -4.49 -1.44
CA GLY A 51 20.78 -3.03 -1.57
C GLY A 51 19.46 -2.53 -2.16
N TYR A 52 19.41 -1.24 -2.42
CA TYR A 52 18.22 -0.53 -2.90
C TYR A 52 18.64 0.76 -3.60
N SER A 53 17.95 1.14 -4.68
CA SER A 53 18.34 2.32 -5.47
C SER A 53 19.81 2.25 -5.89
N LYS A 54 20.62 3.25 -5.54
CA LYS A 54 22.03 3.34 -5.94
C LYS A 54 22.90 2.16 -5.49
N THR A 55 22.48 1.40 -4.47
CA THR A 55 23.21 0.23 -3.97
C THR A 55 22.61 -1.10 -4.44
N PHE A 56 21.56 -1.06 -5.27
CA PHE A 56 20.92 -2.26 -5.80
C PHE A 56 21.89 -3.07 -6.64
N GLN A 57 22.02 -4.36 -6.30
CA GLN A 57 22.92 -5.28 -6.96
C GLN A 57 22.27 -6.65 -7.05
N TYR A 58 22.47 -7.31 -8.20
CA TYR A 58 22.23 -8.73 -8.36
C TYR A 58 23.07 -9.52 -7.35
N ASP A 59 22.48 -10.54 -6.73
CA ASP A 59 23.12 -11.30 -5.66
C ASP A 59 23.04 -12.83 -5.88
N GLY A 60 22.81 -13.24 -7.13
CA GLY A 60 22.71 -14.65 -7.52
C GLY A 60 21.33 -15.09 -8.03
N ASP A 61 21.28 -16.33 -8.49
CA ASP A 61 20.05 -16.94 -8.99
C ASP A 61 19.10 -17.22 -7.81
N TYR A 62 17.80 -17.13 -8.07
CA TYR A 62 16.76 -17.55 -7.13
C TYR A 62 15.97 -18.69 -7.71
N ILE A 63 15.97 -19.84 -7.02
CA ILE A 63 15.12 -20.98 -7.36
C ILE A 63 13.78 -20.79 -6.66
N ASP A 64 12.74 -20.42 -7.42
CA ASP A 64 11.42 -20.18 -6.85
C ASP A 64 10.68 -21.48 -6.52
N SER A 65 10.81 -21.92 -5.26
CA SER A 65 10.18 -23.14 -4.73
C SER A 65 8.69 -22.99 -4.44
N LYS A 66 8.05 -21.85 -4.76
CA LYS A 66 6.60 -21.72 -4.62
C LYS A 66 5.88 -22.78 -5.45
N SER A 67 4.87 -23.38 -4.85
CA SER A 67 3.94 -24.29 -5.52
C SER A 67 3.23 -23.59 -6.69
N GLN A 68 2.57 -24.39 -7.51
CA GLN A 68 1.69 -23.90 -8.56
C GLN A 68 0.23 -24.19 -8.20
N ASP A 69 -0.69 -23.43 -8.78
CA ASP A 69 -2.11 -23.74 -8.77
C ASP A 69 -2.48 -24.71 -9.91
N ASN A 70 -3.77 -25.04 -10.02
CA ASN A 70 -4.29 -25.96 -11.03
C ASN A 70 -4.14 -25.46 -12.49
N TRP A 71 -3.73 -24.21 -12.70
CA TRP A 71 -3.48 -23.61 -14.01
C TRP A 71 -1.98 -23.47 -14.30
N GLY A 72 -1.12 -24.03 -13.45
CA GLY A 72 0.33 -23.96 -13.60
C GLY A 72 0.94 -22.61 -13.21
N ARG A 73 0.17 -21.71 -12.61
CA ARG A 73 0.66 -20.40 -12.16
C ARG A 73 1.32 -20.56 -10.80
N LYS A 74 2.49 -19.94 -10.58
CA LYS A 74 3.11 -19.89 -9.25
C LYS A 74 2.16 -19.20 -8.25
N TRP A 75 2.18 -19.61 -6.98
CA TRP A 75 1.46 -18.92 -5.89
C TRP A 75 2.11 -17.56 -5.55
N SER A 76 2.09 -16.64 -6.51
CA SER A 76 2.67 -15.30 -6.49
C SER A 76 1.59 -14.35 -7.00
N HIS A 77 0.97 -13.60 -6.09
CA HIS A 77 -0.09 -12.65 -6.43
C HIS A 77 0.41 -11.25 -6.12
N LEU A 78 0.59 -10.44 -7.17
CA LEU A 78 0.96 -9.04 -7.04
C LEU A 78 -0.16 -8.17 -7.62
N VAL A 79 -0.40 -7.04 -6.96
CA VAL A 79 -1.27 -5.99 -7.48
C VAL A 79 -0.47 -4.70 -7.61
N ALA A 80 -0.51 -4.10 -8.79
CA ALA A 80 0.09 -2.79 -9.05
C ALA A 80 -0.98 -1.70 -8.86
N ILE A 81 -0.67 -0.76 -7.97
CA ILE A 81 -1.45 0.45 -7.70
C ILE A 81 -0.49 1.65 -7.63
N ASP A 82 -0.83 2.72 -8.33
CA ASP A 82 -0.03 3.94 -8.42
C ASP A 82 -0.51 4.98 -7.40
N ALA A 83 0.42 5.48 -6.57
CA ALA A 83 0.13 6.58 -5.65
C ALA A 83 0.21 7.92 -6.39
N THR A 84 -0.42 8.96 -5.85
CA THR A 84 -0.26 10.33 -6.34
C THR A 84 1.14 10.85 -5.99
N PHE A 85 1.81 11.52 -6.94
CA PHE A 85 3.03 12.27 -6.65
C PHE A 85 2.70 13.66 -6.09
N PHE A 86 3.11 13.93 -4.85
CA PHE A 86 2.86 15.22 -4.20
C PHE A 86 4.08 16.14 -4.28
N ARG A 87 4.09 17.05 -5.27
CA ARG A 87 5.10 18.13 -5.33
C ARG A 87 5.06 19.03 -4.09
N ASP A 88 3.85 19.44 -3.72
CA ASP A 88 3.57 20.11 -2.45
C ASP A 88 2.98 19.08 -1.49
N ARG A 89 3.76 18.73 -0.46
CA ARG A 89 3.42 17.71 0.52
C ARG A 89 2.12 18.04 1.27
N SER A 90 1.72 19.32 1.37
CA SER A 90 0.49 19.70 2.07
C SER A 90 -0.79 19.27 1.33
N LYS A 91 -0.72 19.11 0.00
CA LYS A 91 -1.89 18.76 -0.85
C LYS A 91 -2.43 17.35 -0.62
N GLN A 92 -1.65 16.48 0.02
CA GLN A 92 -2.13 15.14 0.37
C GLN A 92 -3.18 15.15 1.49
N TYR A 93 -3.24 16.23 2.29
CA TYR A 93 -4.25 16.45 3.32
C TYR A 93 -5.48 17.20 2.79
N ASP A 94 -5.74 17.10 1.48
CA ASP A 94 -7.03 17.45 0.89
C ASP A 94 -7.87 16.18 0.81
N MET A 95 -9.13 16.24 1.23
CA MET A 95 -10.05 15.11 1.17
C MET A 95 -10.28 14.60 -0.26
N LYS A 96 -10.12 15.45 -1.28
CA LYS A 96 -10.13 14.99 -2.67
C LYS A 96 -8.94 14.04 -2.95
N SER A 97 -7.75 14.40 -2.51
CA SER A 97 -6.54 13.59 -2.64
C SER A 97 -6.67 12.30 -1.83
N ILE A 98 -7.14 12.37 -0.59
CA ILE A 98 -7.35 11.19 0.27
C ILE A 98 -8.34 10.22 -0.37
N LYS A 99 -9.46 10.74 -0.90
CA LYS A 99 -10.46 9.91 -1.58
C LYS A 99 -9.89 9.21 -2.82
N HIS A 100 -9.06 9.89 -3.61
CA HIS A 100 -8.38 9.28 -4.75
C HIS A 100 -7.52 8.09 -4.32
N GLU A 101 -6.70 8.28 -3.28
CA GLU A 101 -5.80 7.26 -2.74
C GLU A 101 -6.56 6.07 -2.12
N LEU A 102 -7.68 6.35 -1.45
CA LEU A 102 -8.59 5.32 -0.91
C LEU A 102 -9.19 4.48 -2.03
N ILE A 103 -9.71 5.11 -3.08
CA ILE A 103 -10.30 4.40 -4.24
C ILE A 103 -9.24 3.52 -4.91
N LYS A 104 -8.04 4.06 -5.12
CA LYS A 104 -6.94 3.32 -5.74
C LYS A 104 -6.52 2.10 -4.91
N ALA A 105 -6.31 2.29 -3.60
CA ALA A 105 -5.96 1.19 -2.70
C ALA A 105 -7.09 0.14 -2.66
N TYR A 106 -8.34 0.57 -2.54
CA TYR A 106 -9.49 -0.32 -2.55
C TYR A 106 -9.61 -1.10 -3.86
N ALA A 107 -9.41 -0.46 -5.01
CA ALA A 107 -9.42 -1.12 -6.31
C ALA A 107 -8.39 -2.26 -6.39
N GLY A 108 -7.22 -2.09 -5.77
CA GLY A 108 -6.20 -3.14 -5.70
C GLY A 108 -6.46 -4.21 -4.63
N PHE A 109 -7.13 -3.85 -3.54
CA PHE A 109 -7.36 -4.78 -2.42
C PHE A 109 -8.63 -5.61 -2.59
N HIS A 110 -9.65 -5.07 -3.24
CA HIS A 110 -10.92 -5.72 -3.46
C HIS A 110 -10.82 -6.81 -4.54
N THR A 111 -11.12 -8.06 -4.16
CA THR A 111 -11.17 -9.20 -5.08
C THR A 111 -12.62 -9.69 -5.23
N ARG A 112 -13.19 -9.53 -6.43
CA ARG A 112 -14.55 -9.99 -6.72
C ARG A 112 -14.65 -11.51 -6.55
N GLY A 113 -15.68 -11.97 -5.84
CA GLY A 113 -16.02 -13.39 -5.72
C GLY A 113 -15.20 -14.18 -4.70
N GLN A 114 -14.29 -13.54 -3.96
CA GLN A 114 -13.72 -14.16 -2.75
C GLN A 114 -14.67 -13.93 -1.58
N THR A 115 -15.12 -15.01 -0.94
CA THR A 115 -15.74 -14.94 0.39
C THR A 115 -14.66 -14.68 1.44
N SER A 116 -15.04 -14.06 2.57
CA SER A 116 -14.13 -13.66 3.66
C SER A 116 -13.19 -14.76 4.13
N ASP A 117 -13.61 -16.02 4.02
CA ASP A 117 -12.93 -17.17 4.60
C ASP A 117 -11.66 -17.57 3.82
N TYR A 118 -11.45 -17.02 2.61
CA TYR A 118 -10.31 -17.34 1.73
C TYR A 118 -9.53 -16.13 1.25
N ALA A 119 -9.78 -14.95 1.80
CA ALA A 119 -9.09 -13.74 1.37
C ALA A 119 -7.69 -13.67 1.98
N PHE A 120 -6.66 -13.87 1.15
CA PHE A 120 -5.26 -13.72 1.57
C PHE A 120 -5.00 -12.31 2.13
N PRO A 121 -4.12 -12.16 3.14
CA PRO A 121 -3.75 -10.85 3.64
C PRO A 121 -3.12 -9.96 2.55
N ILE A 122 -3.29 -8.65 2.68
CA ILE A 122 -2.58 -7.65 1.89
C ILE A 122 -1.20 -7.43 2.52
N ALA A 123 -0.14 -7.88 1.85
CA ALA A 123 1.23 -7.55 2.23
C ALA A 123 1.65 -6.24 1.52
N THR A 124 1.87 -5.18 2.30
CA THR A 124 2.18 -3.83 1.79
C THR A 124 3.21 -3.12 2.69
N GLY A 125 3.40 -1.81 2.49
CA GLY A 125 4.23 -0.96 3.33
C GLY A 125 4.00 0.52 3.04
N ASN A 126 5.09 1.29 3.04
CA ASN A 126 5.12 2.75 2.84
C ASN A 126 4.81 3.16 1.38
N TRP A 127 3.67 2.72 0.85
CA TRP A 127 3.20 2.98 -0.51
C TRP A 127 3.15 4.48 -0.81
N GLY A 128 3.83 4.90 -1.88
CA GLY A 128 3.91 6.30 -2.30
C GLY A 128 4.71 7.24 -1.37
N CYS A 129 5.40 6.73 -0.34
CA CYS A 129 6.06 7.60 0.66
C CYS A 129 7.55 7.88 0.37
N GLY A 130 8.11 7.26 -0.68
CA GLY A 130 9.49 7.46 -1.10
C GLY A 130 9.59 8.59 -2.13
N ALA A 131 9.92 8.24 -3.37
CA ALA A 131 10.00 9.18 -4.50
C ALA A 131 8.71 9.99 -4.71
N PHE A 132 7.57 9.49 -4.21
CA PHE A 132 6.26 10.08 -4.44
C PHE A 132 5.84 11.10 -3.35
N ASN A 133 6.68 11.27 -2.32
CA ASN A 133 6.55 12.28 -1.26
C ASN A 133 5.27 12.19 -0.40
N GLY A 134 4.66 11.00 -0.33
CA GLY A 134 3.55 10.71 0.58
C GLY A 134 3.97 10.64 2.04
N ASP A 135 3.03 10.93 2.94
CA ASP A 135 3.18 10.81 4.38
C ASP A 135 2.87 9.37 4.82
N ARG A 136 3.80 8.79 5.60
CA ARG A 136 3.73 7.38 6.02
C ARG A 136 2.54 7.11 6.93
N GLN A 137 2.21 8.03 7.84
CA GLN A 137 1.08 7.84 8.77
C GLN A 137 -0.23 7.94 8.01
N LEU A 138 -0.38 8.94 7.15
CA LEU A 138 -1.56 9.10 6.31
C LEU A 138 -1.77 7.86 5.41
N LYS A 139 -0.72 7.39 4.73
CA LYS A 139 -0.78 6.21 3.86
C LYS A 139 -1.06 4.92 4.61
N ALA A 140 -0.59 4.79 5.86
CA ALA A 140 -0.93 3.65 6.71
C ALA A 140 -2.43 3.62 7.04
N ILE A 141 -3.01 4.75 7.45
CA ILE A 141 -4.45 4.84 7.74
C ILE A 141 -5.30 4.64 6.48
N ILE A 142 -4.90 5.22 5.34
CA ILE A 142 -5.58 5.02 4.05
C ILE A 142 -5.61 3.53 3.68
N GLN A 143 -4.49 2.83 3.79
CA GLN A 143 -4.42 1.40 3.48
C GLN A 143 -5.20 0.56 4.49
N LEU A 144 -5.21 0.93 5.77
CA LEU A 144 -6.02 0.28 6.80
C LEU A 144 -7.52 0.41 6.51
N ILE A 145 -7.98 1.60 6.12
CA ILE A 145 -9.36 1.82 5.67
C ILE A 145 -9.68 0.93 4.47
N ALA A 146 -8.87 1.01 3.41
CA ALA A 146 -9.13 0.28 2.18
C ALA A 146 -9.13 -1.25 2.38
N ALA A 147 -8.20 -1.77 3.19
CA ALA A 147 -8.14 -3.19 3.50
C ALA A 147 -9.32 -3.65 4.37
N SER A 148 -9.75 -2.81 5.33
CA SER A 148 -10.92 -3.10 6.17
C SER A 148 -12.21 -3.14 5.33
N GLU A 149 -12.40 -2.20 4.41
CA GLU A 149 -13.54 -2.20 3.48
C GLU A 149 -13.49 -3.38 2.50
N ALA A 150 -12.30 -3.82 2.11
CA ALA A 150 -12.12 -5.02 1.31
C ALA A 150 -12.27 -6.32 2.12
N VAL A 151 -12.43 -6.24 3.45
CA VAL A 151 -12.49 -7.38 4.39
C VAL A 151 -11.24 -8.25 4.29
N ARG A 152 -10.06 -7.63 4.27
CA ARG A 152 -8.76 -8.31 4.17
C ARG A 152 -7.82 -7.91 5.30
N PRO A 153 -7.13 -8.86 5.94
CA PRO A 153 -6.08 -8.53 6.89
C PRO A 153 -4.95 -7.74 6.21
N LEU A 154 -4.31 -6.84 6.94
CA LEU A 154 -3.21 -6.00 6.46
C LEU A 154 -1.91 -6.42 7.15
N ILE A 155 -0.89 -6.80 6.36
CA ILE A 155 0.48 -7.00 6.81
C ILE A 155 1.29 -5.81 6.33
N TYR A 156 1.75 -4.98 7.27
CA TYR A 156 2.40 -3.71 6.96
C TYR A 156 3.91 -3.76 7.26
N ALA A 157 4.74 -3.63 6.23
CA ALA A 157 6.19 -3.57 6.35
C ALA A 157 6.69 -2.12 6.38
N THR A 158 7.32 -1.71 7.48
CA THR A 158 7.85 -0.34 7.66
C THR A 158 9.28 -0.15 7.16
N TYR A 159 9.90 -1.22 6.64
CA TYR A 159 11.25 -1.20 6.08
C TYR A 159 12.31 -0.70 7.09
N GLY A 160 12.32 -1.28 8.28
CA GLY A 160 13.30 -0.99 9.35
C GLY A 160 12.95 0.20 10.25
N ASP A 161 11.88 0.94 9.94
CA ASP A 161 11.38 2.04 10.78
C ASP A 161 10.61 1.49 11.99
N LYS A 162 11.31 1.34 13.12
CA LYS A 162 10.77 0.81 14.38
C LYS A 162 9.74 1.76 15.01
N ASN A 163 10.01 3.05 14.98
CA ASN A 163 9.10 4.05 15.56
C ASN A 163 7.76 4.06 14.82
N LEU A 164 7.79 3.97 13.48
CA LEU A 164 6.55 3.92 12.70
C LEU A 164 5.71 2.68 13.03
N ILE A 165 6.32 1.51 13.16
CA ILE A 165 5.55 0.28 13.45
C ILE A 165 4.99 0.30 14.87
N GLU A 166 5.76 0.76 15.86
CA GLU A 166 5.31 0.88 17.25
C GLU A 166 4.14 1.87 17.36
N SER A 167 4.27 3.09 16.81
CA SER A 167 3.17 4.06 16.85
C SER A 167 1.96 3.63 16.02
N PHE A 168 2.14 2.87 14.94
CA PHE A 168 1.01 2.35 14.16
C PHE A 168 0.27 1.26 14.93
N TYR A 169 0.97 0.38 15.64
CA TYR A 169 0.35 -0.60 16.54
C TYR A 169 -0.42 0.08 17.68
N GLU A 170 0.15 1.11 18.31
CA GLU A 170 -0.54 1.87 19.37
C GLU A 170 -1.86 2.48 18.86
N VAL A 171 -1.84 3.07 17.66
CA VAL A 171 -3.06 3.57 17.01
C VAL A 171 -4.04 2.43 16.70
N TYR A 172 -3.56 1.30 16.22
CA TYR A 172 -4.42 0.16 15.91
C TYR A 172 -5.11 -0.40 17.17
N ASP A 173 -4.36 -0.62 18.26
CA ASP A 173 -4.90 -1.08 19.54
C ASP A 173 -5.94 -0.10 20.09
N TYR A 174 -5.64 1.20 20.04
CA TYR A 174 -6.60 2.24 20.41
C TYR A 174 -7.89 2.16 19.59
N LEU A 175 -7.80 2.01 18.26
CA LEU A 175 -8.97 1.91 17.39
C LEU A 175 -9.81 0.65 17.72
N ILE A 176 -9.17 -0.47 18.06
CA ILE A 176 -9.84 -1.70 18.50
C ILE A 176 -10.57 -1.46 19.83
N ASP A 177 -9.91 -0.86 20.81
CA ASP A 177 -10.49 -0.56 22.12
C ASP A 177 -11.69 0.39 22.03
N GLN A 178 -11.62 1.38 21.14
CA GLN A 178 -12.73 2.30 20.85
C GLN A 178 -13.84 1.68 20.01
N ARG A 179 -13.68 0.42 19.55
CA ARG A 179 -14.59 -0.26 18.61
C ARG A 179 -14.83 0.57 17.34
N ALA A 180 -13.80 1.29 16.90
CA ALA A 180 -13.87 2.19 15.75
C ALA A 180 -14.27 1.44 14.48
N LYS A 181 -15.09 2.07 13.66
CA LYS A 181 -15.48 1.58 12.33
C LYS A 181 -14.72 2.35 11.26
N VAL A 182 -14.70 1.84 10.04
CA VAL A 182 -14.06 2.53 8.91
C VAL A 182 -14.53 3.97 8.75
N ARG A 183 -15.84 4.23 8.91
CA ARG A 183 -16.39 5.59 8.87
C ARG A 183 -15.73 6.54 9.88
N ASP A 184 -15.29 6.03 11.03
CA ASP A 184 -14.65 6.80 12.08
C ASP A 184 -13.21 7.13 11.71
N LEU A 185 -12.48 6.19 11.09
CA LEU A 185 -11.16 6.46 10.49
C LEU A 185 -11.24 7.52 9.39
N TYR A 186 -12.25 7.46 8.52
CA TYR A 186 -12.47 8.49 7.51
C TYR A 186 -12.75 9.86 8.14
N ARG A 187 -13.53 9.92 9.22
CA ARG A 187 -13.78 11.16 10.00
C ARG A 187 -12.53 11.69 10.67
N TYR A 188 -11.65 10.83 11.20
CA TYR A 188 -10.36 11.26 11.73
C TYR A 188 -9.55 11.98 10.65
N LEU A 189 -9.49 11.42 9.43
CA LEU A 189 -8.81 12.04 8.30
C LEU A 189 -9.43 13.40 7.94
N ASP A 190 -10.75 13.47 7.80
CA ASP A 190 -11.46 14.71 7.49
C ASP A 190 -11.21 15.81 8.54
N GLN A 191 -11.39 15.49 9.82
CA GLN A 191 -11.15 16.45 10.89
C GLN A 191 -9.68 16.87 11.00
N TYR A 192 -8.73 15.95 10.82
CA TYR A 192 -7.31 16.26 10.86
C TYR A 192 -6.94 17.28 9.76
N CYS A 193 -7.46 17.05 8.55
CA CYS A 193 -7.26 17.93 7.39
C CYS A 193 -7.88 19.32 7.62
N ASN A 194 -9.10 19.37 8.17
CA ASN A 194 -9.83 20.62 8.40
C ASN A 194 -9.27 21.44 9.57
N ARG A 195 -8.80 20.80 10.64
CA ARG A 195 -8.28 21.49 11.84
C ARG A 195 -6.85 22.02 11.69
N ARG A 196 -6.14 21.66 10.61
CA ARG A 196 -4.69 21.94 10.44
C ARG A 196 -3.92 21.66 11.74
N SER A 197 -4.14 20.47 12.30
CA SER A 197 -3.58 20.10 13.59
C SER A 197 -2.05 20.27 13.60
N ARG A 198 -1.50 20.75 14.71
CA ARG A 198 -0.05 20.92 14.89
C ARG A 198 0.67 19.62 15.25
N CYS A 199 -0.08 18.56 15.59
CA CYS A 199 0.47 17.25 15.90
C CYS A 199 0.43 16.30 14.68
N SER A 200 1.11 15.17 14.78
CA SER A 200 1.04 14.10 13.78
C SER A 200 -0.35 13.46 13.73
N LEU A 201 -0.69 12.81 12.62
CA LEU A 201 -1.99 12.15 12.45
C LEU A 201 -2.21 11.06 13.51
N PHE A 202 -1.21 10.24 13.79
CA PHE A 202 -1.30 9.20 14.83
C PHE A 202 -1.57 9.80 16.21
N HIS A 203 -0.87 10.88 16.57
CA HIS A 203 -1.09 11.56 17.84
C HIS A 203 -2.50 12.18 17.91
N PHE A 204 -2.98 12.76 16.82
CA PHE A 204 -4.34 13.29 16.73
C PHE A 204 -5.39 12.21 16.98
N ILE A 205 -5.23 11.02 16.40
CA ILE A 205 -6.15 9.88 16.60
C ILE A 205 -6.15 9.46 18.07
N LEU A 206 -4.97 9.24 18.67
CA LEU A 206 -4.85 8.80 20.07
C LEU A 206 -5.45 9.79 21.08
N GLN A 207 -5.44 11.09 20.77
CA GLN A 207 -6.00 12.13 21.63
C GLN A 207 -7.48 12.42 21.42
N THR A 208 -8.10 11.81 20.41
CA THR A 208 -9.47 12.15 19.99
C THR A 208 -10.37 10.93 20.12
N PRO A 209 -11.12 10.78 21.23
CA PRO A 209 -12.14 9.74 21.38
C PRO A 209 -13.08 9.64 20.18
N VAL A 210 -13.46 8.42 19.77
CA VAL A 210 -14.40 8.18 18.67
C VAL A 210 -15.75 8.88 18.92
N SER A 211 -16.17 9.01 20.18
CA SER A 211 -17.39 9.72 20.57
C SER A 211 -17.37 11.23 20.27
N LEU A 212 -16.19 11.83 20.08
CA LEU A 212 -16.01 13.24 19.72
C LEU A 212 -15.89 13.46 18.21
N LEU A 213 -15.92 12.40 17.41
CA LEU A 213 -16.00 12.53 15.96
C LEU A 213 -17.42 12.98 15.58
N SER A 214 -17.56 14.26 15.20
CA SER A 214 -18.81 14.80 14.68
C SER A 214 -19.27 14.02 13.45
N SER A 215 -20.60 13.93 13.30
CA SER A 215 -21.28 13.22 12.21
C SER A 215 -20.90 13.73 10.83
#